data_AF-A0A7J7MRS6-F1
#
_entry.id   AF-A0A7J7MRS6-F1
#
_cell.length_a   1.000
_cell.length_b   1.000
_cell.length_c   1.000
_cell.angle_alpha   90.00
_cell.angle_beta   90.00
_cell.angle_gamma   90.00
#
_symmetry.space_group_name_H-M   'P 1'
#
loop_
_entity.id
_entity.type
_entity.pdbx_description
1 polymer ?
#
loop_
_entity_poly.entity_id
_entity_poly.type
_entity_poly.pdbx_seq_one_letter_code
_entity_poly.pdbx_strand_id
1 'polypeptide(L)'
;MSGHFRFKVSYSFYRLGQVQNARRHLCLHGQWPDPDELQKLQAVERHIRVCTDARMAGDWNNVLREEDAAGAFSPQDAESSLKAIPKLGHYPTSCSQAEFFEILSEAYMFFVRVQVSMALRLFECAVADAEKAELIDPNNKEISMFLHKVRMVSRAHTRSNDHFKSGCYTEACSAYGEGLMLDPTNSVLFCNRAAS
;
A
#
# COMPACT_ATOMS: atom_id res chain seq x y z
N MET A 1 6.09 28.97 18.99
CA MET A 1 6.24 28.53 17.57
C MET A 1 6.62 27.04 17.46
N SER A 2 6.00 26.12 18.21
CA SER A 2 6.49 24.72 18.29
C SER A 2 5.53 23.67 17.68
N GLY A 3 4.21 23.87 17.76
CA GLY A 3 3.22 22.88 17.32
C GLY A 3 3.01 22.76 15.81
N HIS A 4 2.82 23.91 15.15
CA HIS A 4 2.53 23.94 13.71
C HIS A 4 3.65 23.31 12.87
N PHE A 5 4.90 23.48 13.29
CA PHE A 5 6.06 22.90 12.62
C PHE A 5 6.11 21.37 12.74
N ARG A 6 5.84 20.83 13.93
CA ARG A 6 5.80 19.37 14.17
C ARG A 6 4.73 18.68 13.33
N PHE A 7 3.55 19.30 13.25
CA PHE A 7 2.46 18.80 12.43
C PHE A 7 2.82 18.77 10.94
N LYS A 8 3.45 19.84 10.40
CA LYS A 8 3.90 19.88 9.00
C LYS A 8 4.93 18.79 8.70
N VAL A 9 5.92 18.59 9.57
CA VAL A 9 6.95 17.55 9.38
C VAL A 9 6.35 16.15 9.45
N SER A 10 5.46 15.89 10.40
CA SER A 10 4.76 14.60 10.49
C SER A 10 3.87 14.32 9.29
N TYR A 11 3.14 15.34 8.81
CA TYR A 11 2.31 15.24 7.63
C TYR A 11 3.13 14.97 6.36
N SER A 12 4.32 15.57 6.23
CA SER A 12 5.27 15.22 5.17
C SER A 12 5.71 13.76 5.24
N PHE A 13 6.01 13.24 6.43
CA PHE A 13 6.33 11.82 6.60
C PHE A 13 5.14 10.92 6.25
N TYR A 14 3.91 11.32 6.56
CA TYR A 14 2.70 10.62 6.15
C TYR A 14 2.55 10.55 4.63
N ARG A 15 2.70 11.69 3.93
CA ARG A 15 2.67 11.77 2.45
C ARG A 15 3.75 10.92 1.79
N LEU A 16 4.88 10.73 2.48
CA LEU A 16 5.96 9.86 2.05
C LEU A 16 5.75 8.39 2.46
N GLY A 17 4.59 8.03 3.04
CA GLY A 17 4.30 6.68 3.54
C GLY A 17 5.08 6.30 4.81
N GLN A 18 5.90 7.17 5.39
CA GLN A 18 6.70 6.87 6.57
C GLN A 18 5.89 7.04 7.86
N VAL A 19 4.90 6.17 8.04
CA VAL A 19 3.90 6.21 9.13
C VAL A 19 4.54 6.27 10.52
N GLN A 20 5.59 5.48 10.76
CA GLN A 20 6.26 5.47 12.07
C GLN A 20 7.05 6.76 12.34
N ASN A 21 7.64 7.36 11.31
CA ASN A 21 8.30 8.66 11.45
C ASN A 21 7.28 9.76 11.67
N ALA A 22 6.13 9.71 11.00
CA ALA A 22 5.00 10.61 11.24
C ALA A 22 4.53 10.54 12.71
N ARG A 23 4.34 9.33 13.24
CA ARG A 23 3.97 9.09 14.66
C ARG A 23 5.04 9.60 15.64
N ARG A 24 6.31 9.27 15.43
CA ARG A 24 7.42 9.71 16.31
C ARG A 24 7.57 11.23 16.36
N HIS A 25 7.38 11.90 15.21
CA HIS A 25 7.44 13.37 15.15
C HIS A 25 6.25 14.06 15.81
N LEU A 26 5.08 13.39 15.89
CA LEU A 26 3.93 13.85 16.67
C LEU A 26 4.11 13.58 18.18
N CYS A 27 4.77 12.47 18.55
CA CYS A 27 4.86 11.97 19.92
C CYS A 27 6.26 12.12 20.57
N LEU A 28 6.93 13.26 20.41
CA LEU A 28 8.22 13.49 21.07
C LEU A 28 8.09 13.44 22.61
N HIS A 29 8.91 12.59 23.23
CA HIS A 29 8.95 12.26 24.65
C HIS A 29 8.75 13.48 25.59
N GLY A 30 7.57 13.55 26.23
CA GLY A 30 7.37 14.30 27.47
C GLY A 30 6.54 15.59 27.41
N GLN A 31 6.05 16.02 26.24
CA GLN A 31 5.08 17.13 26.14
C GLN A 31 3.72 16.58 25.70
N TRP A 32 2.70 16.80 26.52
CA TRP A 32 1.31 16.50 26.15
C TRP A 32 0.89 17.39 24.97
N PRO A 33 0.36 16.81 23.88
CA PRO A 33 -0.17 17.59 22.78
C PRO A 33 -1.31 18.50 23.28
N ASP A 34 -1.35 19.73 22.79
CA ASP A 34 -2.52 20.61 22.97
C ASP A 34 -3.77 19.87 22.41
N PRO A 35 -4.97 19.97 23.02
CA PRO A 35 -6.21 19.42 22.47
C PRO A 35 -6.39 19.57 20.95
N ASP A 36 -5.97 20.69 20.36
CA ASP A 36 -6.01 20.92 18.90
C ASP A 36 -4.99 20.06 18.13
N GLU A 37 -3.80 19.82 18.70
CA GLU A 37 -2.79 18.91 18.15
C GLU A 37 -3.22 17.45 18.25
N LEU A 38 -3.90 17.08 19.33
CA LEU A 38 -4.46 15.74 19.51
C LEU A 38 -5.56 15.44 18.48
N GLN A 39 -6.44 16.40 18.21
CA GLN A 39 -7.48 16.26 17.18
C GLN A 39 -6.87 16.09 15.78
N LYS A 40 -5.79 16.82 15.49
CA LYS A 40 -5.04 16.71 14.24
C LYS A 40 -4.31 15.37 14.10
N LEU A 41 -3.72 14.85 15.19
CA LEU A 41 -3.12 13.52 15.23
C LEU A 41 -4.17 12.43 14.94
N GLN A 42 -5.33 12.49 15.60
CA GLN A 42 -6.42 11.56 15.37
C GLN A 42 -6.94 11.60 13.92
N ALA A 43 -6.93 12.77 13.28
CA ALA A 43 -7.27 12.89 11.87
C ALA A 43 -6.22 12.21 10.97
N VAL A 44 -4.93 12.41 11.23
CA VAL A 44 -3.83 11.74 10.48
C VAL A 44 -3.89 10.22 10.65
N GLU A 45 -4.07 9.73 11.88
CA GLU A 45 -4.21 8.27 12.14
C GLU A 45 -5.43 7.67 11.45
N ARG A 46 -6.55 8.41 11.42
CA ARG A 46 -7.74 8.00 10.69
C ARG A 46 -7.46 7.90 9.19
N HIS A 47 -6.84 8.92 8.59
CA HIS A 47 -6.49 8.90 7.17
C HIS A 47 -5.52 7.76 6.83
N ILE A 48 -4.50 7.51 7.67
CA ILE A 48 -3.60 6.36 7.49
C ILE A 48 -4.38 5.05 7.44
N ARG A 49 -5.28 4.84 8.39
CA ARG A 49 -6.08 3.61 8.47
C ARG A 49 -6.98 3.46 7.25
N VAL A 50 -7.69 4.51 6.86
CA VAL A 50 -8.59 4.47 5.68
C VAL A 50 -7.80 4.21 4.40
N CYS A 51 -6.65 4.85 4.20
CA CYS A 51 -5.80 4.59 3.03
C CYS A 51 -5.27 3.15 3.02
N THR A 52 -4.87 2.62 4.17
CA THR A 52 -4.44 1.21 4.28
C THR A 52 -5.58 0.26 3.95
N ASP A 53 -6.78 0.49 4.50
CA ASP A 53 -7.96 -0.33 4.23
C ASP A 53 -8.37 -0.28 2.74
N ALA A 54 -8.36 0.90 2.13
CA ALA A 54 -8.66 1.10 0.71
C ALA A 54 -7.61 0.44 -0.20
N ARG A 55 -6.33 0.52 0.16
CA ARG A 55 -5.22 -0.16 -0.54
C ARG A 55 -5.34 -1.67 -0.47
N MET A 56 -5.70 -2.23 0.70
CA MET A 56 -5.99 -3.66 0.85
C MET A 56 -7.19 -4.10 0.01
N ALA A 57 -8.21 -3.24 -0.14
CA ALA A 57 -9.37 -3.49 -0.98
C ALA A 57 -9.10 -3.28 -2.49
N GLY A 58 -7.96 -2.72 -2.89
CA GLY A 58 -7.66 -2.33 -4.26
C GLY A 58 -8.48 -1.14 -4.78
N ASP A 59 -9.03 -0.33 -3.87
CA ASP A 59 -9.85 0.84 -4.17
C ASP A 59 -8.99 2.10 -4.28
N TRP A 60 -8.28 2.20 -5.40
CA TRP A 60 -7.37 3.32 -5.66
C TRP A 60 -8.08 4.68 -5.77
N ASN A 61 -9.37 4.70 -6.11
CA ASN A 61 -10.16 5.94 -6.15
C ASN A 61 -10.37 6.49 -4.74
N ASN A 62 -10.66 5.62 -3.77
CA ASN A 62 -10.75 6.02 -2.37
C ASN A 62 -9.37 6.45 -1.82
N VAL A 63 -8.28 5.77 -2.20
CA VAL A 63 -6.91 6.20 -1.82
C VAL A 63 -6.62 7.61 -2.32
N LEU A 64 -6.88 7.88 -3.61
CA LEU A 64 -6.66 9.21 -4.21
C LEU A 64 -7.55 10.28 -3.58
N ARG A 65 -8.82 9.97 -3.31
CA ARG A 65 -9.74 10.90 -2.63
C ARG A 65 -9.27 11.25 -1.23
N GLU A 66 -8.75 10.27 -0.48
CA GLU A 66 -8.20 10.51 0.85
C GLU A 66 -6.90 11.32 0.79
N GLU A 67 -6.06 11.14 -0.24
CA GLU A 67 -4.91 12.02 -0.48
C GLU A 67 -5.33 13.47 -0.79
N ASP A 68 -6.37 13.65 -1.62
CA ASP A 68 -6.90 14.97 -1.96
C ASP A 68 -7.58 15.65 -0.76
N ALA A 69 -8.30 14.89 0.06
CA ALA A 69 -8.89 15.36 1.32
C ALA A 69 -7.80 15.75 2.34
N ALA A 70 -6.67 15.05 2.33
CA ALA A 70 -5.49 15.42 3.07
C ALA A 70 -4.77 16.65 2.45
N GLY A 71 -4.98 16.94 1.17
CA GLY A 71 -4.36 17.99 0.35
C GLY A 71 -4.65 19.44 0.75
N ALA A 72 -5.32 19.69 1.88
CA ALA A 72 -5.48 21.04 2.44
C ALA A 72 -4.17 21.66 2.98
N PHE A 73 -3.03 20.97 2.86
CA PHE A 73 -1.69 21.51 3.17
C PHE A 73 -0.80 21.44 1.93
N SER A 74 -0.37 22.60 1.44
CA SER A 74 0.27 22.76 0.14
C SER A 74 1.63 22.02 0.04
N PRO A 75 2.02 21.51 -1.14
CA PRO A 75 3.36 20.95 -1.37
C PRO A 75 4.52 21.91 -1.03
N GLN A 76 4.29 23.22 -1.12
CA GLN A 76 5.29 24.25 -0.80
C GLN A 76 5.57 24.36 0.72
N ASP A 77 4.60 24.03 1.56
CA ASP A 77 4.75 24.00 3.02
C ASP A 77 5.59 22.82 3.51
N ALA A 78 5.58 21.71 2.78
CA ALA A 78 6.34 20.51 3.12
C ALA A 78 7.85 20.69 2.87
N GLU A 79 8.22 21.31 1.74
CA GLU A 79 9.63 21.51 1.37
C GLU A 79 10.33 22.54 2.27
N SER A 80 9.63 23.62 2.64
CA SER A 80 10.13 24.61 3.61
C SER A 80 10.30 24.00 5.02
N SER A 81 9.41 23.08 5.41
CA SER A 81 9.51 22.37 6.69
C SER A 81 10.69 21.38 6.73
N LEU A 82 10.98 20.69 5.62
CA LEU A 82 12.15 19.81 5.46
C LEU A 82 13.48 20.56 5.61
N LYS A 83 13.58 21.79 5.07
CA LYS A 83 14.78 22.64 5.18
C LYS A 83 15.02 23.18 6.61
N ALA A 84 13.98 23.24 7.44
CA ALA A 84 14.03 23.77 8.79
C ALA A 84 14.24 22.70 9.88
N ILE A 85 14.30 21.41 9.50
CA ILE A 85 14.75 20.35 10.40
C ILE A 85 16.26 20.57 10.61
N PRO A 86 16.74 20.89 11.84
CA PRO A 86 18.17 20.95 12.10
C PRO A 86 18.78 19.62 11.68
N LYS A 87 19.94 19.62 11.01
CA LYS A 87 20.68 18.40 10.66
C LYS A 87 20.94 17.61 11.94
N LEU A 88 20.01 16.73 12.28
CA LEU A 88 20.04 15.96 13.50
C LEU A 88 21.10 14.89 13.27
N GLY A 89 22.22 15.05 13.98
CA GLY A 89 23.37 14.18 13.87
C GLY A 89 23.00 12.72 14.06
N HIS A 90 23.57 11.89 13.19
CA HIS A 90 23.61 10.42 13.25
C HIS A 90 22.24 9.74 13.18
N TYR A 91 21.65 9.72 11.98
CA TYR A 91 20.82 8.58 11.58
C TYR A 91 21.69 7.32 11.60
N PRO A 92 21.30 6.21 12.25
CA PRO A 92 21.98 4.95 12.05
C PRO A 92 21.86 4.58 10.57
N THR A 93 23.01 4.39 9.96
CA THR A 93 23.25 3.90 8.61
C THR A 93 22.46 2.61 8.37
N SER A 94 21.28 2.69 7.76
CA SER A 94 20.74 1.70 6.82
C SER A 94 19.38 2.17 6.29
N CYS A 95 19.29 2.50 5.00
CA CYS A 95 18.00 2.69 4.33
C CYS A 95 17.11 1.42 4.39
N SER A 96 17.68 0.26 4.76
CA SER A 96 16.99 -1.04 4.84
C SER A 96 16.02 -1.17 6.02
N GLN A 97 16.01 -0.24 6.98
CA GLN A 97 15.05 -0.20 8.09
C GLN A 97 13.95 0.85 7.90
N ALA A 98 13.95 1.59 6.79
CA ALA A 98 12.87 2.52 6.50
C ALA A 98 11.61 1.72 6.15
N GLU A 99 10.49 2.05 6.80
CA GLU A 99 9.17 1.47 6.52
C GLU A 99 8.33 2.46 5.71
N PHE A 100 7.67 1.96 4.66
CA PHE A 100 6.65 2.65 3.88
C PHE A 100 5.32 1.93 4.10
N PHE A 101 4.33 2.65 4.62
CA PHE A 101 3.04 2.11 5.03
C PHE A 101 3.15 0.89 5.94
N GLU A 102 4.07 0.94 6.90
CA GLU A 102 4.36 -0.16 7.85
C GLU A 102 4.90 -1.44 7.16
N ILE A 103 5.30 -1.36 5.89
CA ILE A 103 6.03 -2.38 5.14
C ILE A 103 7.50 -1.96 5.04
N LEU A 104 8.45 -2.87 5.25
CA LEU A 104 9.87 -2.58 4.99
C LEU A 104 10.09 -2.07 3.56
N SER A 105 10.84 -0.99 3.38
CA SER A 105 11.07 -0.33 2.08
C SER A 105 11.51 -1.28 0.97
N GLU A 106 12.36 -2.25 1.32
CA GLU A 106 12.82 -3.29 0.40
C GLU A 106 11.67 -4.23 -0.03
N ALA A 107 10.79 -4.62 0.89
CA ALA A 107 9.58 -5.39 0.60
C ALA A 107 8.54 -4.57 -0.18
N TYR A 108 8.42 -3.27 0.11
CA TYR A 108 7.47 -2.37 -0.54
C TYR A 108 7.73 -2.24 -2.05
N MET A 109 9.01 -2.23 -2.45
CA MET A 109 9.37 -2.25 -3.88
C MET A 109 8.80 -3.48 -4.60
N PHE A 110 8.89 -4.66 -3.97
CA PHE A 110 8.31 -5.89 -4.52
C PHE A 110 6.78 -5.82 -4.50
N PHE A 111 6.17 -5.32 -3.42
CA PHE A 111 4.73 -5.13 -3.31
C PHE A 111 4.15 -4.31 -4.48
N VAL A 112 4.79 -3.19 -4.84
CA VAL A 112 4.38 -2.38 -5.99
C VAL A 112 4.57 -3.15 -7.31
N ARG A 113 5.67 -3.87 -7.47
CA ARG A 113 5.95 -4.65 -8.69
C ARG A 113 4.90 -5.74 -8.92
N VAL A 114 4.44 -6.40 -7.85
CA VAL A 114 3.38 -7.40 -7.93
C VAL A 114 2.09 -6.80 -8.50
N GLN A 115 1.68 -5.61 -8.06
CA GLN A 115 0.48 -4.94 -8.59
C GLN A 115 0.60 -4.66 -10.09
N VAL A 116 1.77 -4.19 -10.54
CA VAL A 116 2.07 -3.96 -11.96
C VAL A 116 2.03 -5.27 -12.75
N SER A 117 2.70 -6.32 -12.25
CA SER A 117 2.73 -7.64 -12.88
C SER A 117 1.33 -8.26 -12.99
N MET A 118 0.49 -8.09 -11.96
CA MET A 118 -0.91 -8.52 -11.99
C MET A 118 -1.73 -7.80 -13.06
N ALA A 119 -1.54 -6.48 -13.22
CA ALA A 119 -2.18 -5.71 -14.29
C ALA A 119 -1.69 -6.11 -15.69
N LEU A 120 -0.41 -6.47 -15.82
CA LEU A 120 0.20 -6.91 -17.08
C LEU A 120 -0.01 -8.41 -17.39
N ARG A 121 -0.81 -9.14 -16.59
CA ARG A 121 -1.06 -10.60 -16.73
C ARG A 121 0.17 -11.48 -16.52
N LEU A 122 1.21 -10.95 -15.90
CA LEU A 122 2.44 -11.68 -15.57
C LEU A 122 2.28 -12.38 -14.22
N PHE A 123 1.33 -13.29 -14.12
CA PHE A 123 0.93 -13.91 -12.85
C PHE A 123 2.06 -14.69 -12.16
N GLU A 124 2.89 -15.40 -12.94
CA GLU A 124 4.05 -16.13 -12.39
C GLU A 124 5.10 -15.17 -11.80
N CYS A 125 5.41 -14.07 -12.50
CA CYS A 125 6.29 -13.03 -11.98
C CYS A 125 5.70 -12.37 -10.73
N ALA A 126 4.38 -12.12 -10.73
CA ALA A 126 3.68 -11.56 -9.58
C ALA A 126 3.78 -12.48 -8.34
N VAL A 127 3.63 -13.80 -8.50
CA VAL A 127 3.80 -14.75 -7.39
C VAL A 127 5.23 -14.69 -6.85
N ALA A 128 6.24 -14.75 -7.72
CA ALA A 128 7.64 -14.73 -7.31
C ALA A 128 8.04 -13.43 -6.59
N ASP A 129 7.60 -12.27 -7.08
CA ASP A 129 7.84 -10.99 -6.42
C ASP A 129 7.11 -10.91 -5.06
N ALA A 130 5.89 -11.45 -4.95
CA ALA A 130 5.13 -11.47 -3.69
C ALA A 130 5.79 -12.38 -2.64
N GLU A 131 6.30 -13.54 -3.03
CA GLU A 131 7.07 -14.42 -2.14
C GLU A 131 8.35 -13.75 -1.63
N LYS A 132 9.00 -12.97 -2.49
CA LYS A 132 10.18 -12.20 -2.09
C LYS A 132 9.83 -11.08 -1.11
N ALA A 133 8.70 -10.41 -1.29
CA ALA A 133 8.20 -9.43 -0.33
C ALA A 133 7.95 -10.07 1.05
N GLU A 134 7.35 -11.26 1.09
CA GLU A 134 7.06 -12.01 2.33
C GLU A 134 8.35 -12.49 3.02
N LEU A 135 9.38 -12.88 2.26
CA LEU A 135 10.66 -13.26 2.84
C LEU A 135 11.34 -12.08 3.55
N ILE A 136 11.21 -10.87 2.99
CA ILE A 136 11.81 -9.66 3.53
C ILE A 136 11.03 -9.17 4.76
N ASP A 137 9.70 -9.22 4.72
CA ASP A 137 8.83 -8.75 5.81
C ASP A 137 7.74 -9.78 6.16
N PRO A 138 8.10 -10.89 6.83
CA PRO A 138 7.21 -12.04 7.06
C PRO A 138 6.13 -11.78 8.12
N ASN A 139 6.26 -10.72 8.90
CA ASN A 139 5.29 -10.39 9.94
C ASN A 139 4.21 -9.42 9.44
N ASN A 140 4.33 -8.92 8.21
CA ASN A 140 3.40 -7.98 7.65
C ASN A 140 2.17 -8.68 7.05
N LYS A 141 1.03 -8.52 7.70
CA LYS A 141 -0.25 -9.14 7.31
C LYS A 141 -0.72 -8.74 5.91
N GLU A 142 -0.42 -7.52 5.49
CA GLU A 142 -0.83 -7.03 4.18
C GLU A 142 -0.10 -7.79 3.07
N ILE A 143 1.21 -8.03 3.23
CA ILE A 143 1.99 -8.85 2.31
C ILE A 143 1.43 -10.28 2.27
N SER A 144 1.17 -10.90 3.43
CA SER A 144 0.63 -12.27 3.48
C SER A 144 -0.72 -12.39 2.80
N MET A 145 -1.62 -11.43 3.03
CA MET A 145 -2.92 -11.37 2.34
C MET A 145 -2.75 -11.18 0.84
N PHE A 146 -1.82 -10.31 0.43
CA PHE A 146 -1.58 -10.03 -0.98
C PHE A 146 -0.96 -11.22 -1.71
N LEU A 147 0.01 -11.91 -1.11
CA LEU A 147 0.57 -13.15 -1.64
C LEU A 147 -0.51 -14.23 -1.79
N HIS A 148 -1.40 -14.37 -0.79
CA HIS A 148 -2.52 -15.31 -0.89
C HIS A 148 -3.43 -14.98 -2.08
N LYS A 149 -3.84 -13.71 -2.22
CA LYS A 149 -4.65 -13.23 -3.36
C LYS A 149 -3.98 -13.55 -4.70
N VAL A 150 -2.71 -13.19 -4.85
CA VAL A 150 -1.93 -13.37 -6.09
C VAL A 150 -1.80 -14.85 -6.45
N ARG A 151 -1.53 -15.74 -5.47
CA ARG A 151 -1.50 -17.19 -5.70
C ARG A 151 -2.84 -17.74 -6.17
N MET A 152 -3.93 -17.29 -5.55
CA MET A 152 -5.26 -17.77 -5.92
C MET A 152 -5.67 -17.30 -7.32
N VAL A 153 -5.38 -16.04 -7.66
CA VAL A 153 -5.62 -15.51 -9.02
C VAL A 153 -4.76 -16.23 -10.06
N SER A 154 -3.47 -16.48 -9.78
CA SER A 154 -2.59 -17.22 -10.69
C SER A 154 -3.12 -18.63 -10.95
N ARG A 155 -3.54 -19.35 -9.90
CA ARG A 155 -4.16 -20.69 -10.03
C ARG A 155 -5.44 -20.67 -10.86
N ALA A 156 -6.32 -19.72 -10.60
CA ALA A 156 -7.56 -19.56 -11.36
C ALA A 156 -7.26 -19.30 -12.85
N HIS A 157 -6.28 -18.46 -13.14
CA HIS A 157 -5.84 -18.18 -14.52
C HIS A 157 -5.30 -19.44 -15.21
N THR A 158 -4.40 -20.19 -14.57
CA THR A 158 -3.83 -21.42 -15.15
C THR A 158 -4.91 -22.46 -15.40
N ARG A 159 -5.77 -22.72 -14.41
CA ARG A 159 -6.90 -23.67 -14.54
C ARG A 159 -7.86 -23.26 -15.65
N SER A 160 -8.17 -21.97 -15.77
CA SER A 160 -9.04 -21.47 -16.84
C SER A 160 -8.44 -21.69 -18.22
N ASN A 161 -7.13 -21.44 -18.38
CA ASN A 161 -6.44 -21.67 -19.65
C ASN A 161 -6.38 -23.16 -20.03
N ASP A 162 -6.23 -24.05 -19.05
CA ASP A 162 -6.24 -25.49 -19.30
C ASP A 162 -7.62 -25.97 -19.76
N HIS A 163 -8.70 -25.51 -19.10
CA HIS A 163 -10.07 -25.80 -19.52
C HIS A 163 -10.42 -25.21 -20.89
N PHE A 164 -9.95 -24.00 -21.19
CA PHE A 164 -10.15 -23.38 -22.50
C PHE A 164 -9.46 -24.19 -23.60
N LYS A 165 -8.21 -24.62 -23.38
CA LYS A 165 -7.47 -25.47 -24.32
C LYS A 165 -8.12 -26.85 -24.51
N SER A 166 -8.81 -27.37 -23.49
CA SER A 166 -9.54 -28.64 -23.57
C SER A 166 -10.95 -28.52 -24.15
N GLY A 167 -11.41 -27.33 -24.52
CA GLY A 167 -12.76 -27.08 -25.04
C GLY A 167 -13.87 -27.10 -23.97
N CYS A 168 -13.51 -27.11 -22.69
CA CYS A 168 -14.43 -27.11 -21.54
C CYS A 168 -14.77 -25.66 -21.14
N TYR A 169 -15.49 -24.95 -22.00
CA TYR A 169 -15.76 -23.51 -21.85
C TYR A 169 -16.58 -23.15 -20.61
N THR A 170 -17.49 -24.03 -20.18
CA THR A 170 -18.29 -23.87 -18.96
C THR A 170 -17.44 -23.86 -17.68
N GLU A 171 -16.44 -24.74 -17.62
CA GLU A 171 -15.50 -24.86 -16.53
C GLU A 171 -14.50 -23.70 -16.53
N ALA A 172 -14.06 -23.25 -17.72
CA ALA A 172 -13.24 -22.04 -17.87
C ALA A 172 -13.98 -20.80 -17.36
N CYS A 173 -15.24 -20.60 -17.75
CA CYS A 173 -16.10 -19.53 -17.25
C CYS A 173 -16.21 -19.54 -15.72
N SER A 174 -16.43 -20.72 -15.14
CA SER A 174 -16.55 -20.89 -13.69
C SER A 174 -15.25 -20.52 -12.97
N ALA A 175 -14.11 -20.98 -13.47
CA ALA A 175 -12.79 -20.67 -12.92
C ALA A 175 -12.44 -19.16 -13.02
N TYR A 176 -12.80 -18.48 -14.11
CA TYR A 176 -12.69 -17.02 -14.18
C TYR A 176 -13.57 -16.31 -13.15
N GLY A 177 -14.77 -16.85 -12.88
CA GLY A 177 -15.66 -16.33 -11.84
C GLY A 177 -15.04 -16.41 -10.45
N GLU A 178 -14.42 -17.54 -10.12
CA GLU A 178 -13.68 -17.71 -8.86
C GLU A 178 -12.54 -16.70 -8.75
N GLY A 179 -11.79 -16.45 -9.83
CA GLY A 179 -10.74 -15.44 -9.86
C GLY A 179 -11.28 -14.01 -9.62
N LEU A 180 -12.44 -13.68 -10.19
CA LEU A 180 -13.10 -12.38 -10.00
C LEU A 180 -13.65 -12.19 -8.58
N MET A 181 -14.02 -13.26 -7.86
CA MET A 181 -14.38 -13.16 -6.45
C MET A 181 -13.18 -12.74 -5.58
N LEU A 182 -11.96 -13.04 -6.02
CA LEU A 182 -10.71 -12.72 -5.32
C LEU A 182 -10.13 -11.37 -5.74
N ASP A 183 -10.31 -10.99 -7.01
CA ASP A 183 -9.89 -9.72 -7.56
C ASP A 183 -11.01 -9.09 -8.42
N PRO A 184 -12.01 -8.46 -7.79
CA PRO A 184 -13.20 -7.95 -8.49
C PRO A 184 -12.92 -6.82 -9.47
N THR A 185 -11.72 -6.23 -9.45
CA THR A 185 -11.32 -5.15 -10.35
C THR A 185 -10.44 -5.66 -11.50
N ASN A 186 -10.22 -6.98 -11.59
CA ASN A 186 -9.35 -7.57 -12.61
C ASN A 186 -10.02 -7.57 -14.00
N SER A 187 -9.76 -6.53 -14.77
CA SER A 187 -10.30 -6.34 -16.13
C SER A 187 -9.98 -7.50 -17.07
N VAL A 188 -8.84 -8.18 -16.86
CA VAL A 188 -8.41 -9.30 -17.70
C VAL A 188 -9.31 -10.51 -17.49
N LEU A 189 -9.60 -10.87 -16.24
CA LEU A 189 -10.47 -12.02 -15.94
C LEU A 189 -11.89 -11.77 -16.47
N PHE A 190 -12.37 -10.52 -16.44
CA PHE A 190 -13.63 -10.15 -17.09
C PHE A 190 -13.61 -10.38 -18.60
N CYS A 191 -12.61 -9.86 -19.31
CA CYS A 191 -12.50 -10.00 -20.77
C CYS A 191 -12.42 -11.47 -21.19
N ASN A 192 -11.59 -12.27 -20.50
CA ASN A 192 -11.44 -13.68 -20.85
C ASN A 192 -12.72 -14.48 -20.56
N ARG A 193 -13.44 -14.17 -19.47
CA ARG A 193 -14.75 -14.79 -19.18
C ARG A 193 -15.78 -14.47 -20.25
N ALA A 194 -15.81 -13.25 -20.80
CA ALA A 194 -16.73 -12.88 -21.87
C ALA A 194 -16.40 -13.54 -23.21
N ALA A 195 -15.14 -13.93 -23.42
CA ALA A 195 -14.67 -14.58 -24.65
C ALA A 195 -14.72 -16.13 -24.60
N SER A 196 -14.95 -16.71 -23.42
CA SER A 196 -15.07 -18.17 -23.18
C SER A 196 -16.49 -18.64 -23.50
#